data_AF-A0AAW3KGY5-F1
#
_entry.id   AF-A0AAW3KGY5-F1
#
_cell.length_a   1.000
_cell.length_b   1.000
_cell.length_c   1.000
_cell.angle_alpha   90.00
_cell.angle_beta   90.00
_cell.angle_gamma   90.00
#
_symmetry.space_group_name_H-M   'P 1'
#
loop_
_entity.id
_entity.type
_entity.pdbx_description
1 polymer ?
#
loop_
_entity_poly.entity_id
_entity_poly.type
_entity_poly.pdbx_seq_one_letter_code
_entity_poly.pdbx_strand_id
1 'polypeptide(L)'
;MKKLAFACLLIALAAPVLHAQDSSEKAMTSRSQQNIQQNLNRQRQQTYNSLSRGDRQVSINAVVNLNKLRDKLAEAWQTLGLSPQAARTVAGAYQPDFALNSRRASLEGKSDQEIAVLIQSALAKKDYLLADQTLIDYQRKQLQLGTDTAPDGQR
;
A
#
# COMPACT_ATOMS: atom_id res chain seq x y z
N MET A 1 69.57 -3.74 79.25
CA MET A 1 70.29 -4.59 78.28
C MET A 1 70.28 -6.04 78.74
N LYS A 2 69.55 -6.93 78.04
CA LYS A 2 69.92 -8.34 77.76
C LYS A 2 68.77 -9.13 77.10
N LYS A 3 69.10 -9.66 75.92
CA LYS A 3 68.74 -10.96 75.32
C LYS A 3 67.42 -11.10 74.53
N LEU A 4 67.65 -11.30 73.23
CA LEU A 4 66.82 -11.85 72.16
C LEU A 4 66.24 -13.24 72.48
N ALA A 5 65.06 -13.55 71.93
CA ALA A 5 64.84 -14.79 71.17
C ALA A 5 63.51 -14.80 70.40
N PHE A 6 63.64 -15.06 69.10
CA PHE A 6 62.73 -15.60 68.10
C PHE A 6 61.40 -16.26 68.54
N ALA A 7 60.33 -15.96 67.81
CA ALA A 7 59.34 -16.95 67.39
C ALA A 7 58.64 -16.50 66.08
N CYS A 8 59.01 -17.16 64.98
CA CYS A 8 58.23 -17.19 63.74
C CYS A 8 56.92 -17.94 63.99
N LEU A 9 55.77 -17.42 63.56
CA LEU A 9 54.60 -18.23 63.25
C LEU A 9 53.64 -17.52 62.29
N LEU A 10 53.76 -17.95 61.03
CA LEU A 10 52.71 -18.20 60.03
C LEU A 10 51.72 -17.07 59.71
N ILE A 11 52.05 -16.37 58.61
CA ILE A 11 51.09 -15.64 57.78
C ILE A 11 50.16 -16.70 57.17
N ALA A 12 48.92 -16.80 57.66
CA ALA A 12 47.87 -17.48 56.93
C ALA A 12 47.48 -16.60 55.73
N LEU A 13 48.13 -16.83 54.57
CA LEU A 13 47.57 -16.42 53.30
C LEU A 13 46.28 -17.22 53.08
N ALA A 14 45.15 -16.64 53.47
CA ALA A 14 43.86 -17.05 52.96
C ALA A 14 43.84 -16.71 51.46
N ALA A 15 44.20 -17.70 50.63
CA ALA A 15 44.00 -17.62 49.20
C ALA A 15 42.49 -17.61 48.91
N PRO A 16 41.93 -16.58 48.26
CA PRO A 16 40.60 -16.70 47.67
C PRO A 16 40.74 -17.55 46.40
N VAL A 17 40.78 -18.86 46.55
CA VAL A 17 40.47 -19.78 45.44
C VAL A 17 38.95 -19.96 45.44
N LEU A 18 38.23 -19.18 44.63
CA LEU A 18 36.92 -19.48 44.04
C LEU A 18 36.23 -18.18 43.57
N HIS A 19 36.57 -17.62 42.40
CA HIS A 19 35.68 -16.66 41.69
C HIS A 19 35.79 -16.76 40.14
N ALA A 20 36.34 -17.85 39.59
CA ALA A 20 36.47 -18.02 38.14
C ALA A 20 35.26 -18.71 37.46
N GLN A 21 34.38 -19.38 38.21
CA GLN A 21 33.20 -20.05 37.63
C GLN A 21 31.97 -19.12 37.51
N ASP A 22 31.72 -18.24 38.48
CA ASP A 22 30.58 -17.31 38.45
C ASP A 22 30.68 -16.24 37.36
N SER A 23 31.91 -15.86 36.99
CA SER A 23 32.17 -14.84 35.98
C SER A 23 31.92 -15.35 34.55
N SER A 24 32.15 -16.65 34.30
CA SER A 24 31.86 -17.29 33.01
C SER A 24 30.36 -17.43 32.77
N GLU A 25 29.58 -17.91 33.75
CA GLU A 25 28.12 -18.03 33.63
C GLU A 25 27.42 -16.67 33.52
N LYS A 26 27.85 -15.66 34.29
CA LYS A 26 27.35 -14.27 34.14
C LYS A 26 27.72 -13.65 32.80
N ALA A 27 28.93 -13.91 32.28
CA ALA A 27 29.31 -13.42 30.95
C ALA A 27 28.55 -14.13 29.82
N MET A 28 28.27 -15.44 29.97
CA MET A 28 27.55 -16.24 28.98
C MET A 28 26.06 -15.87 28.93
N THR A 29 25.44 -15.64 30.10
CA THR A 29 24.07 -15.10 30.23
C THR A 29 23.97 -13.65 29.76
N SER A 30 24.97 -12.81 30.02
CA SER A 30 24.98 -11.42 29.50
C SER A 30 25.10 -11.38 27.96
N ARG A 31 25.93 -12.26 27.37
CA ARG A 31 26.04 -12.38 25.90
C ARG A 31 24.76 -12.95 25.27
N SER A 32 24.11 -13.92 25.91
CA SER A 32 22.84 -14.46 25.41
C SER A 32 21.73 -13.41 25.47
N GLN A 33 21.63 -12.63 26.55
CA GLN A 33 20.68 -11.52 26.69
C GLN A 33 20.94 -10.42 25.65
N GLN A 34 22.20 -10.05 25.38
CA GLN A 34 22.55 -9.10 24.33
C GLN A 34 22.18 -9.62 22.93
N ASN A 35 22.42 -10.90 22.64
CA ASN A 35 22.04 -11.51 21.36
C ASN A 35 20.52 -11.56 21.17
N ILE A 36 19.76 -11.88 22.22
CA ILE A 36 18.29 -11.86 22.20
C ILE A 36 17.80 -10.43 21.91
N GLN A 37 18.34 -9.43 22.61
CA GLN A 37 17.96 -8.03 22.40
C GLN A 37 18.27 -7.55 20.97
N GLN A 38 19.43 -7.93 20.42
CA GLN A 38 19.79 -7.60 19.04
C GLN A 38 18.89 -8.30 18.02
N ASN A 39 18.56 -9.58 18.23
CA ASN A 39 17.66 -10.32 17.35
C ASN A 39 16.26 -9.70 17.35
N LEU A 40 15.73 -9.30 18.51
CA LEU A 40 14.45 -8.58 18.61
C LEU A 40 14.50 -7.23 17.89
N ASN A 41 15.61 -6.49 17.98
CA ASN A 41 15.79 -5.25 17.24
C ASN A 41 15.81 -5.47 15.72
N ARG A 42 16.54 -6.49 15.24
CA ARG A 42 16.57 -6.84 13.81
C ARG A 42 15.19 -7.28 13.32
N GLN A 43 14.47 -8.08 14.10
CA GLN A 43 13.12 -8.53 13.76
C GLN A 43 12.16 -7.35 13.64
N ARG A 44 12.17 -6.43 14.61
CA ARG A 44 11.38 -5.18 14.53
C ARG A 44 11.71 -4.38 13.28
N GLN A 45 12.99 -4.18 12.99
CA GLN A 45 13.43 -3.41 11.82
C GLN A 45 13.05 -4.09 10.50
N GLN A 46 13.11 -5.43 10.43
CA GLN A 46 12.64 -6.20 9.29
C GLN A 46 11.13 -6.03 9.08
N THR A 47 10.33 -6.08 10.14
CA THR A 47 8.88 -5.86 10.08
C THR A 47 8.53 -4.44 9.59
N TYR A 48 9.19 -3.41 10.12
CA TYR A 48 9.00 -2.04 9.62
C TYR A 48 9.36 -1.91 8.14
N ASN A 49 10.50 -2.49 7.73
CA ASN A 49 10.94 -2.47 6.34
C ASN A 49 10.01 -3.27 5.41
N SER A 50 9.37 -4.35 5.89
CA SER A 50 8.40 -5.10 5.09
C SER A 50 7.08 -4.35 4.94
N LEU A 51 6.60 -3.69 6.01
CA LEU A 51 5.41 -2.85 5.95
C LEU A 51 5.62 -1.68 4.97
N SER A 52 6.72 -0.94 5.12
CA SER A 52 7.04 0.18 4.23
C SER A 52 7.20 -0.24 2.75
N ARG A 53 7.79 -1.41 2.50
CA ARG A 53 7.84 -1.98 1.13
C ARG A 53 6.46 -2.39 0.62
N GLY A 54 5.62 -2.97 1.48
CA GLY A 54 4.23 -3.29 1.16
C GLY A 54 3.44 -2.06 0.76
N ASP A 55 3.49 -1.00 1.56
CA ASP A 55 2.79 0.27 1.30
C ASP A 55 3.26 0.91 -0.02
N ARG A 56 4.57 0.88 -0.28
CA ARG A 56 5.13 1.34 -1.55
C ARG A 56 4.64 0.51 -2.73
N GLN A 57 4.57 -0.81 -2.60
CA GLN A 57 4.10 -1.66 -3.68
C GLN A 57 2.61 -1.43 -3.96
N VAL A 58 1.80 -1.24 -2.91
CA VAL A 58 0.38 -0.92 -3.04
C VAL A 58 0.18 0.41 -3.77
N SER A 59 0.94 1.44 -3.42
CA SER A 59 0.82 2.75 -4.09
C SER A 59 1.26 2.70 -5.55
N ILE A 60 2.35 1.99 -5.87
CA ILE A 60 2.77 1.75 -7.26
C ILE A 60 1.67 1.03 -8.04
N ASN A 61 1.11 -0.05 -7.47
CA ASN A 61 0.04 -0.80 -8.12
C ASN A 61 -1.21 0.07 -8.37
N ALA A 62 -1.56 0.94 -7.43
CA ALA A 62 -2.68 1.87 -7.58
C ALA A 62 -2.46 2.82 -8.78
N VAL A 63 -1.25 3.40 -8.91
CA VAL A 63 -0.90 4.27 -10.04
C VAL A 63 -0.90 3.51 -11.36
N VAL A 64 -0.35 2.30 -11.40
CA VAL A 64 -0.35 1.45 -12.60
C VAL A 64 -1.78 1.13 -13.02
N ASN A 65 -2.65 0.77 -12.08
CA ASN A 65 -4.05 0.47 -12.37
C ASN A 65 -4.81 1.71 -12.85
N LEU A 66 -4.54 2.88 -12.26
CA LEU A 66 -5.11 4.15 -12.72
C LEU A 66 -4.69 4.45 -14.17
N ASN A 67 -3.42 4.27 -14.52
CA ASN A 67 -2.95 4.49 -15.89
C ASN A 67 -3.63 3.55 -16.88
N LYS A 68 -3.77 2.25 -16.54
CA LYS A 68 -4.50 1.30 -17.37
C LYS A 68 -5.96 1.70 -17.59
N LEU A 69 -6.63 2.20 -16.55
CA LEU A 69 -8.01 2.70 -16.67
C LEU A 69 -8.09 3.90 -17.61
N ARG A 70 -7.15 4.85 -17.48
CA ARG A 70 -7.07 6.02 -18.36
C ARG A 70 -6.77 5.64 -19.81
N ASP A 71 -5.91 4.66 -20.04
CA ASP A 71 -5.65 4.14 -21.39
C ASP A 71 -6.91 3.55 -22.01
N LYS A 72 -7.69 2.77 -21.23
CA LYS A 72 -8.97 2.20 -21.70
C LYS A 72 -10.04 3.26 -21.94
N LEU A 73 -10.10 4.29 -21.11
CA LEU A 73 -10.97 5.44 -21.35
C LEU A 73 -10.56 6.18 -22.63
N ALA A 74 -9.26 6.38 -22.85
CA ALA A 74 -8.76 7.02 -24.06
C ALA A 74 -9.07 6.20 -25.33
N GLU A 75 -9.02 4.87 -25.26
CA GLU A 75 -9.50 3.99 -26.34
C GLU A 75 -11.00 4.20 -26.59
N ALA A 76 -11.83 4.19 -25.54
CA ALA A 76 -13.27 4.40 -25.65
C ALA A 76 -13.63 5.79 -26.21
N TRP A 77 -12.90 6.84 -25.84
CA TRP A 77 -13.11 8.17 -26.41
C TRP A 77 -12.74 8.25 -27.88
N GLN A 78 -11.70 7.53 -28.30
CA GLN A 78 -11.33 7.46 -29.72
C GLN A 78 -12.40 6.75 -30.55
N THR A 79 -13.01 5.67 -30.04
CA THR A 79 -14.13 5.00 -30.74
C THR A 79 -15.36 5.90 -30.87
N LEU A 80 -15.52 6.87 -29.97
CA LEU A 80 -16.55 7.92 -30.04
C LEU A 80 -16.16 9.11 -30.93
N GLY A 81 -15.00 9.07 -31.59
CA GLY A 81 -14.59 10.05 -32.60
C GLY A 81 -13.67 11.17 -32.08
N LEU A 82 -13.21 11.12 -30.83
CA LEU A 82 -12.16 12.05 -30.38
C LEU A 82 -10.83 11.70 -31.02
N SER A 83 -10.03 12.73 -31.35
CA SER A 83 -8.65 12.51 -31.77
C SER A 83 -7.84 11.84 -30.65
N PRO A 84 -6.76 11.10 -30.97
CA PRO A 84 -5.95 10.43 -29.95
C PRO A 84 -5.45 11.37 -28.83
N GLN A 85 -5.10 12.61 -29.19
CA GLN A 85 -4.66 13.63 -28.23
C GLN A 85 -5.82 14.12 -27.34
N ALA A 86 -6.98 14.40 -27.94
CA ALA A 86 -8.15 14.84 -27.17
C ALA A 86 -8.65 13.73 -26.24
N ALA A 87 -8.71 12.49 -26.71
CA ALA A 87 -9.11 11.34 -25.90
C ALA A 87 -8.21 11.12 -24.67
N ARG A 88 -6.88 11.23 -24.83
CA ARG A 88 -5.93 11.20 -23.70
C ARG A 88 -6.13 12.35 -22.74
N THR A 89 -6.47 13.54 -23.25
CA THR A 89 -6.73 14.73 -22.43
C THR A 89 -7.97 14.53 -21.57
N VAL A 90 -9.06 14.03 -22.15
CA VAL A 90 -10.30 13.75 -21.43
C VAL A 90 -10.05 12.65 -20.39
N ALA A 91 -9.57 11.48 -20.82
CA ALA A 91 -9.31 10.34 -19.95
C ALA A 91 -8.30 10.64 -18.82
N GLY A 92 -7.36 11.55 -19.04
CA GLY A 92 -6.40 11.99 -18.04
C GLY A 92 -7.04 12.68 -16.83
N ALA A 93 -8.24 13.24 -17.00
CA ALA A 93 -8.99 13.89 -15.93
C ALA A 93 -9.62 12.90 -14.94
N TYR A 94 -9.80 11.62 -15.32
CA TYR A 94 -10.42 10.61 -14.48
C TYR A 94 -9.73 10.46 -13.12
N GLN A 95 -10.55 10.41 -12.06
CA GLN A 95 -10.15 10.19 -10.67
C GLN A 95 -11.12 9.20 -9.99
N PRO A 96 -10.66 8.02 -9.53
CA PRO A 96 -11.52 6.97 -8.99
C PRO A 96 -12.33 7.37 -7.75
N ASP A 97 -11.75 8.19 -6.87
CA ASP A 97 -12.34 8.51 -5.55
C ASP A 97 -12.97 9.91 -5.50
N PHE A 98 -13.20 10.55 -6.66
CA PHE A 98 -13.78 11.88 -6.69
C PHE A 98 -15.30 11.84 -6.58
N ALA A 99 -15.83 12.40 -5.49
CA ALA A 99 -17.28 12.49 -5.28
C ALA A 99 -17.91 13.54 -6.20
N LEU A 100 -18.51 13.09 -7.30
CA LEU A 100 -19.28 13.92 -8.24
C LEU A 100 -20.77 14.08 -7.87
N ASN A 101 -21.19 13.65 -6.68
CA ASN A 101 -22.61 13.44 -6.33
C ASN A 101 -23.53 14.64 -6.60
N SER A 102 -23.03 15.88 -6.50
CA SER A 102 -23.81 17.09 -6.79
C SER A 102 -23.90 17.46 -8.27
N ARG A 103 -23.01 16.94 -9.12
CA ARG A 103 -22.92 17.26 -10.56
C ARG A 103 -23.37 16.12 -11.47
N ARG A 104 -23.40 14.90 -10.95
CA ARG A 104 -23.75 13.69 -11.69
C ARG A 104 -25.27 13.54 -11.78
N ALA A 105 -25.80 13.61 -13.00
CA ALA A 105 -27.20 13.29 -13.26
C ALA A 105 -27.38 11.75 -13.28
N SER A 106 -28.51 11.25 -12.76
CA SER A 106 -28.88 9.85 -12.96
C SER A 106 -29.09 9.55 -14.45
N LEU A 107 -28.62 8.39 -14.91
CA LEU A 107 -28.83 7.89 -16.27
C LEU A 107 -30.03 6.94 -16.38
N GLU A 108 -30.70 6.67 -15.26
CA GLU A 108 -31.91 5.86 -15.21
C GLU A 108 -33.05 6.54 -16.00
N GLY A 109 -33.78 5.77 -16.80
CA GLY A 109 -34.85 6.27 -17.66
C GLY A 109 -34.41 7.15 -18.85
N LYS A 110 -33.12 7.53 -18.95
CA LYS A 110 -32.59 8.30 -20.08
C LYS A 110 -32.35 7.44 -21.31
N SER A 111 -32.70 7.94 -22.48
CA SER A 111 -32.33 7.37 -23.78
C SER A 111 -30.85 7.58 -24.09
N ASP A 112 -30.31 6.79 -25.02
CA ASP A 112 -28.92 6.93 -25.47
C ASP A 112 -28.62 8.32 -26.04
N GLN A 113 -29.60 8.94 -26.71
CA GLN A 113 -29.49 10.30 -27.23
C GLN A 113 -29.36 11.34 -26.11
N GLU A 114 -30.18 11.23 -25.05
CA GLU A 114 -30.08 12.13 -23.91
C GLU A 114 -28.74 11.98 -23.17
N ILE A 115 -28.25 10.74 -23.07
CA ILE A 115 -26.94 10.46 -22.46
C ILE A 115 -25.81 11.05 -23.32
N ALA A 116 -25.90 10.93 -24.65
CA ALA A 116 -24.95 11.55 -25.56
C ALA A 116 -24.93 13.08 -25.41
N VAL A 117 -26.09 13.73 -25.22
CA VAL A 117 -26.18 15.18 -24.94
C VAL A 117 -25.50 15.54 -23.62
N LEU A 118 -25.65 14.74 -22.57
CA LEU A 118 -24.95 14.97 -21.29
C LEU A 118 -23.43 14.90 -21.46
N ILE A 119 -22.95 13.89 -22.19
CA ILE A 119 -21.52 13.73 -22.51
C ILE A 119 -21.01 14.94 -23.31
N GLN A 120 -21.71 15.32 -24.39
CA GLN A 120 -21.32 16.46 -25.22
C GLN A 120 -21.32 17.78 -24.42
N SER A 121 -22.31 17.99 -23.55
CA SER A 121 -22.38 19.16 -22.67
C SER A 121 -21.21 19.23 -21.71
N ALA A 122 -20.81 18.10 -21.11
CA ALA A 122 -19.65 18.02 -20.24
C ALA A 122 -18.34 18.30 -21.00
N LEU A 123 -18.17 17.71 -22.19
CA LEU A 123 -17.02 17.95 -23.07
C LEU A 123 -16.91 19.42 -23.50
N ALA A 124 -18.03 20.04 -23.89
CA ALA A 124 -18.07 21.45 -24.29
C ALA A 124 -17.70 22.39 -23.14
N LYS A 125 -18.11 22.05 -21.91
CA LYS A 125 -17.73 22.76 -20.67
C LYS A 125 -16.32 22.43 -20.17
N LYS A 126 -15.62 21.51 -20.84
CA LYS A 126 -14.34 20.94 -20.39
C LYS A 126 -14.41 20.30 -19.00
N ASP A 127 -15.60 19.86 -18.58
CA ASP A 127 -15.78 19.06 -17.38
C ASP A 127 -15.48 17.60 -17.72
N TYR A 128 -14.21 17.32 -17.98
CA TYR A 128 -13.74 16.03 -18.48
C TYR A 128 -13.94 14.90 -17.46
N LEU A 129 -13.88 15.23 -16.16
CA LEU A 129 -14.18 14.29 -15.10
C LEU A 129 -15.65 13.84 -15.13
N LEU A 130 -16.59 14.79 -15.31
CA LEU A 130 -18.00 14.46 -15.51
C LEU A 130 -18.23 13.68 -16.81
N ALA A 131 -17.53 14.03 -17.89
CA ALA A 131 -17.62 13.31 -19.16
C ALA A 131 -17.17 11.84 -19.00
N ASP A 132 -16.00 11.61 -18.40
CA ASP A 132 -15.47 10.26 -18.12
C ASP A 132 -16.46 9.44 -17.28
N GLN A 133 -16.99 10.03 -16.21
CA GLN A 133 -17.92 9.33 -15.34
C GLN A 133 -19.22 8.98 -16.07
N THR A 134 -19.77 9.91 -16.84
CA THR A 134 -21.00 9.70 -17.62
C THR A 134 -20.81 8.58 -18.64
N LEU A 135 -19.64 8.52 -19.29
CA LEU A 135 -19.31 7.44 -20.22
C LEU A 135 -19.19 6.08 -19.53
N ILE A 136 -18.52 6.02 -18.37
CA ILE A 136 -18.41 4.78 -17.57
C ILE A 136 -19.80 4.27 -17.16
N ASP A 137 -20.66 5.18 -16.73
CA ASP A 137 -22.03 4.83 -16.30
C ASP A 137 -22.88 4.34 -17.46
N TYR A 138 -22.75 4.98 -18.62
CA TYR A 138 -23.39 4.54 -19.85
C TYR A 138 -22.94 3.12 -20.24
N GLN A 139 -21.64 2.85 -20.22
CA GLN A 139 -21.11 1.50 -20.52
C GLN A 139 -21.60 0.47 -19.50
N ARG A 140 -21.66 0.80 -18.21
CA ARG A 140 -22.23 -0.07 -17.18
C ARG A 140 -23.70 -0.38 -17.43
N LYS A 141 -24.50 0.64 -17.80
CA LYS A 141 -25.91 0.47 -18.17
C LYS A 141 -26.06 -0.46 -19.36
N GLN A 142 -25.24 -0.29 -20.40
CA GLN A 142 -25.26 -1.16 -21.59
C GLN A 142 -24.91 -2.62 -21.25
N LEU A 143 -23.94 -2.84 -20.35
CA LEU A 143 -23.58 -4.18 -19.89
C LEU A 143 -24.71 -4.86 -19.07
N GLN A 144 -25.42 -4.09 -18.25
CA GLN A 144 -26.58 -4.58 -17.48
C GLN A 144 -27.74 -4.95 -18.40
N LEU A 145 -28.05 -4.10 -19.39
CA LEU A 145 -29.09 -4.38 -20.39
C LEU A 145 -28.74 -5.61 -21.24
N GLY A 146 -27.46 -5.82 -21.56
CA GLY A 146 -26.99 -7.01 -22.29
C GLY A 146 -27.06 -8.31 -21.49
N THR A 147 -27.14 -8.25 -20.16
CA THR A 147 -27.28 -9.44 -19.30
C THR A 147 -28.75 -9.88 -19.17
N ASP A 148 -29.69 -8.93 -19.21
CA ASP A 148 -31.13 -9.20 -19.15
C ASP A 148 -31.72 -9.69 -20.50
N THR A 149 -30.97 -9.54 -21.60
CA THR A 149 -31.38 -10.01 -22.95
C THR A 149 -30.83 -11.38 -23.33
N ALA A 150 -30.12 -12.08 -22.44
CA ALA A 150 -29.77 -13.47 -22.68
C ALA A 150 -31.08 -14.30 -22.70
N PRO A 151 -31.42 -15.00 -23.80
CA PRO A 151 -32.62 -15.81 -23.81
C PRO A 151 -32.46 -16.92 -22.77
N ASP A 152 -33.36 -16.94 -21.79
CA ASP A 152 -33.64 -18.12 -20.98
C ASP A 152 -34.04 -19.26 -21.92
N GLY A 153 -33.06 -20.05 -22.36
CA GLY A 153 -33.32 -21.13 -23.29
C GLY A 153 -32.06 -21.69 -23.93
N GLN A 154 -31.36 -22.54 -23.18
CA GLN A 154 -31.16 -23.96 -23.54
C GLN A 154 -30.24 -24.62 -22.50
N ARG A 155 -30.87 -25.39 -21.61
CA ARG A 155 -30.29 -26.56 -20.95
C ARG A 155 -31.02 -27.78 -21.45
#